data_AF-A0A0H5RFZ2-F1
#
_entry.id   AF-A0A0H5RFZ2-F1
#
_cell.length_a   1.000
_cell.length_b   1.000
_cell.length_c   1.000
_cell.angle_alpha   90.00
_cell.angle_beta   90.00
_cell.angle_gamma   90.00
#
_symmetry.space_group_name_H-M   'P 1'
#
loop_
_entity.id
_entity.type
_entity.pdbx_description
1 polymer ?
#
loop_
_entity_poly.entity_id
_entity_poly.type
_entity_poly.pdbx_seq_one_letter_code
_entity_poly.pdbx_strand_id
1 'polypeptide(L)'
;QDTNVGDGTTSVVVLAGALIREAERLIEMKIHPQTIIRGWRKAITVARQALDDSSLNHSDNMELFREDLLNIAKTTISSKILTQHKEMFAKIAVDAVLRLKGSTNLDNIQIVKKKGGQLKDSYLESGFILDKKFGVGQSKSIRNARILLANTPMDTDKIKIYGARVRVDSMDKVAEIEKAEKAKMKAKVDKILKHDINVFINRQLIYNYPEHLLGDAGVTS
;
A
#
# COMPACT_ATOMS: atom_id res chain seq x y z
N GLN A 1 -9.21 -8.74 -16.21
CA GLN A 1 -8.82 -9.78 -15.24
C GLN A 1 -7.81 -9.24 -14.24
N ASP A 2 -6.66 -8.74 -14.69
CA ASP A 2 -5.59 -8.28 -13.80
C ASP A 2 -6.01 -7.11 -12.90
N THR A 3 -6.59 -6.04 -13.47
CA THR A 3 -7.00 -4.85 -12.71
C THR A 3 -8.19 -5.07 -11.77
N ASN A 4 -9.14 -5.93 -12.13
CA ASN A 4 -10.41 -6.06 -11.42
C ASN A 4 -10.46 -7.26 -10.46
N VAL A 5 -9.71 -8.32 -10.73
CA VAL A 5 -9.76 -9.60 -9.99
C VAL A 5 -8.37 -9.99 -9.47
N GLY A 6 -7.30 -9.66 -10.19
CA GLY A 6 -5.92 -9.92 -9.77
C GLY A 6 -5.43 -11.37 -9.91
N ASP A 7 -6.30 -12.34 -10.17
CA ASP A 7 -5.96 -13.74 -10.43
C ASP A 7 -6.64 -14.29 -11.70
N GLY A 8 -6.10 -15.37 -12.27
CA GLY A 8 -6.65 -16.06 -13.44
C GLY A 8 -6.33 -15.41 -14.79
N THR A 9 -5.32 -14.52 -14.85
CA THR A 9 -4.88 -13.89 -16.11
C THR A 9 -4.50 -14.91 -17.17
N THR A 10 -3.72 -15.93 -16.80
CA THR A 10 -3.35 -17.04 -17.70
C THR A 10 -4.57 -17.87 -18.11
N SER A 11 -5.46 -18.19 -17.16
CA SER A 11 -6.64 -19.02 -17.41
C SER A 11 -7.58 -18.39 -18.44
N VAL A 12 -7.80 -17.06 -18.36
CA VAL A 12 -8.63 -16.34 -19.33
C VAL A 12 -8.03 -16.38 -20.73
N VAL A 13 -6.71 -16.22 -20.86
CA VAL A 13 -6.03 -16.26 -22.15
C VAL A 13 -6.08 -17.66 -22.77
N VAL A 14 -5.80 -18.69 -21.97
CA VAL A 14 -5.86 -20.09 -22.42
C VAL A 14 -7.27 -20.47 -22.84
N LEU A 15 -8.29 -20.09 -22.07
CA LEU A 15 -9.68 -20.35 -22.40
C LEU A 15 -10.09 -19.65 -23.71
N ALA A 16 -9.71 -18.37 -23.88
CA ALA A 16 -9.98 -17.64 -25.11
C ALA A 16 -9.30 -18.30 -26.33
N GLY A 17 -8.05 -18.73 -26.18
CA GLY A 17 -7.32 -19.46 -27.22
C GLY A 17 -7.99 -20.80 -27.59
N ALA A 18 -8.44 -21.55 -26.58
CA ALA A 18 -9.16 -22.81 -26.79
C ALA A 18 -10.49 -22.58 -27.53
N LEU A 19 -11.24 -21.53 -27.18
CA LEU A 19 -12.48 -21.17 -27.87
C LEU A 19 -12.22 -20.83 -29.33
N ILE A 20 -11.19 -20.03 -29.62
CA ILE A 20 -10.82 -19.66 -31.00
C ILE A 20 -10.46 -20.90 -31.82
N ARG A 21 -9.70 -21.84 -31.25
CA ARG A 21 -9.34 -23.11 -31.89
C ARG A 21 -10.57 -23.95 -32.23
N GLU A 22 -11.56 -24.01 -31.34
CA GLU A 22 -12.82 -24.72 -31.63
C GLU A 22 -13.69 -23.98 -32.66
N ALA A 23 -13.66 -22.64 -32.67
CA ALA A 23 -14.32 -21.86 -33.73
C ALA A 23 -13.70 -22.13 -35.11
N GLU A 24 -12.38 -22.24 -35.21
CA GLU A 24 -11.69 -22.57 -36.46
C GLU A 24 -12.22 -23.88 -37.07
N ARG A 25 -12.34 -24.93 -36.25
CA ARG A 25 -12.92 -26.23 -36.68
C ARG A 25 -14.36 -26.10 -37.18
N LEU A 26 -15.18 -25.29 -36.51
CA LEU A 26 -16.57 -25.05 -36.93
C LEU A 26 -16.64 -24.26 -38.24
N ILE A 27 -15.70 -23.34 -38.47
CA ILE A 27 -15.58 -22.59 -39.72
C ILE A 27 -15.13 -23.51 -40.86
N GLU A 28 -14.19 -24.44 -40.62
CA GLU A 28 -13.81 -25.48 -41.60
C GLU A 28 -15.00 -26.36 -42.01
N MET A 29 -15.93 -26.61 -41.08
CA MET A 29 -17.21 -27.28 -41.35
C MET A 29 -18.24 -26.39 -42.08
N LYS A 30 -17.83 -25.21 -42.56
CA LYS A 30 -18.66 -24.21 -43.27
C LYS A 30 -19.80 -23.62 -42.43
N ILE A 31 -19.66 -23.58 -41.10
CA ILE A 31 -20.63 -22.91 -40.24
C ILE A 31 -20.34 -21.41 -40.23
N HIS A 32 -21.36 -20.59 -40.50
CA HIS A 32 -21.21 -19.14 -40.50
C HIS A 32 -20.81 -18.61 -39.10
N PRO A 33 -19.78 -17.75 -38.96
CA PRO A 33 -19.29 -17.27 -37.67
C PRO A 33 -20.37 -16.66 -36.76
N GLN A 34 -21.34 -15.96 -37.35
CA GLN A 34 -22.48 -15.39 -36.61
C GLN A 34 -23.32 -16.45 -35.88
N THR A 35 -23.43 -17.67 -36.44
CA THR A 35 -24.13 -18.78 -35.81
C THR A 35 -23.35 -19.29 -34.59
N ILE A 36 -22.02 -19.36 -34.69
CA ILE A 36 -21.12 -19.75 -33.59
C ILE A 36 -21.24 -18.75 -32.43
N ILE A 37 -21.14 -17.45 -32.74
CA ILE A 37 -21.27 -16.37 -31.74
C ILE A 37 -22.62 -16.44 -31.03
N ARG A 38 -23.71 -16.66 -31.78
CA ARG A 38 -25.06 -16.81 -31.19
C ARG A 38 -25.16 -18.04 -30.29
N GLY A 39 -24.55 -19.16 -30.68
CA GLY A 39 -24.46 -20.37 -29.86
C GLY A 39 -23.71 -20.12 -28.56
N TRP A 40 -22.52 -19.52 -28.63
CA TRP A 40 -21.70 -19.22 -27.46
C TRP A 40 -22.35 -18.22 -26.49
N ARG A 41 -23.08 -17.21 -26.99
CA ARG A 41 -23.84 -16.30 -26.11
C ARG A 41 -24.89 -17.04 -25.27
N LYS A 42 -25.59 -18.03 -25.88
CA LYS A 42 -26.52 -18.89 -25.14
C LYS A 42 -25.78 -19.77 -24.15
N ALA A 43 -24.67 -20.38 -24.58
CA ALA A 43 -23.85 -21.25 -23.73
C ALA A 43 -23.31 -20.50 -22.49
N ILE A 44 -22.85 -19.25 -22.64
CA ILE A 44 -22.39 -18.42 -21.52
C ILE A 44 -23.50 -18.21 -20.49
N THR A 45 -24.75 -18.03 -20.94
CA THR A 45 -25.88 -17.82 -20.03
C THR A 45 -26.14 -19.07 -19.17
N VAL A 46 -26.16 -20.24 -19.80
CA VAL A 46 -26.33 -21.53 -19.11
C VAL A 46 -25.13 -21.83 -18.20
N ALA A 47 -23.92 -21.57 -18.66
CA ALA A 47 -22.70 -21.76 -17.88
C ALA A 47 -22.66 -20.86 -16.64
N ARG A 48 -23.14 -19.61 -16.75
CA ARG A 48 -23.25 -18.70 -15.60
C ARG A 48 -24.30 -19.18 -14.61
N GLN A 49 -25.46 -19.63 -15.07
CA GLN A 49 -26.49 -20.20 -14.20
C GLN A 49 -25.96 -21.42 -13.44
N ALA A 50 -25.31 -22.36 -14.13
CA ALA A 50 -24.70 -23.52 -13.50
C ALA A 50 -23.60 -23.13 -12.49
N LEU A 51 -22.83 -22.06 -12.77
CA LEU A 51 -21.83 -21.55 -11.84
C LEU A 51 -22.47 -20.98 -10.57
N ASP A 52 -23.53 -20.17 -10.72
CA ASP A 52 -24.27 -19.60 -9.61
C ASP A 52 -24.94 -20.70 -8.75
N ASP A 53 -25.52 -21.72 -9.39
CA ASP A 53 -26.12 -22.89 -8.71
C ASP A 53 -25.08 -23.74 -7.96
N SER A 54 -23.85 -23.78 -8.46
CA SER A 54 -22.72 -24.49 -7.81
C SER A 54 -22.03 -23.67 -6.71
N SER A 55 -22.39 -22.39 -6.55
CA SER A 55 -21.74 -21.51 -5.60
C SER A 55 -22.16 -21.82 -4.17
N LEU A 56 -21.17 -22.07 -3.31
CA LEU A 56 -21.37 -22.27 -1.87
C LEU A 56 -20.89 -21.02 -1.14
N ASN A 57 -21.75 -20.46 -0.29
CA ASN A 57 -21.44 -19.28 0.50
C ASN A 57 -21.34 -19.67 1.98
N HIS A 58 -20.14 -19.53 2.56
CA HIS A 58 -19.89 -19.81 3.98
C HIS A 58 -19.78 -18.54 4.84
N SER A 59 -20.33 -17.41 4.38
CA SER A 59 -20.23 -16.12 5.10
C SER A 59 -20.81 -16.11 6.51
N ASP A 60 -21.80 -16.97 6.81
CA ASP A 60 -22.45 -17.02 8.13
C ASP A 60 -21.57 -17.66 9.22
N ASN A 61 -20.63 -18.53 8.84
CA ASN A 61 -19.74 -19.19 9.77
C ASN A 61 -18.30 -18.69 9.61
N MET A 62 -17.85 -17.88 10.57
CA MET A 62 -16.54 -17.23 10.52
C MET A 62 -15.36 -18.22 10.49
N GLU A 63 -15.51 -19.42 11.06
CA GLU A 63 -14.46 -20.45 11.04
C GLU A 63 -14.32 -21.08 9.65
N LEU A 64 -15.44 -21.51 9.07
CA LEU A 64 -15.49 -22.06 7.70
C LEU A 64 -15.08 -21.00 6.66
N PHE A 65 -15.53 -19.75 6.84
CA PHE A 65 -15.14 -18.64 5.98
C PHE A 65 -13.62 -18.40 6.00
N ARG A 66 -13.00 -18.49 7.17
CA ARG A 66 -11.54 -18.35 7.29
C ARG A 66 -10.82 -19.51 6.60
N GLU A 67 -11.33 -20.73 6.71
CA GLU A 67 -10.77 -21.90 6.02
C GLU A 67 -10.87 -21.77 4.49
N ASP A 68 -12.02 -21.32 3.99
CA ASP A 68 -12.21 -21.04 2.56
C ASP A 68 -11.23 -20.00 2.04
N LEU A 69 -11.07 -18.88 2.76
CA LEU A 69 -10.09 -17.85 2.39
C LEU A 69 -8.67 -18.40 2.36
N LEU A 70 -8.30 -19.29 3.30
CA LEU A 70 -7.00 -19.96 3.29
C LEU A 70 -6.85 -20.88 2.08
N ASN A 71 -7.90 -21.62 1.70
CA ASN A 71 -7.87 -22.51 0.55
C ASN A 71 -7.75 -21.74 -0.78
N ILE A 72 -8.47 -20.61 -0.91
CA ILE A 72 -8.36 -19.70 -2.05
C ILE A 72 -6.93 -19.14 -2.13
N ALA A 73 -6.41 -18.60 -1.02
CA ALA A 73 -5.05 -18.06 -0.99
C ALA A 73 -3.98 -19.11 -1.31
N LYS A 74 -4.10 -20.34 -0.77
CA LYS A 74 -3.19 -21.45 -1.10
C LYS A 74 -3.21 -21.78 -2.58
N THR A 75 -4.39 -21.79 -3.21
CA THR A 75 -4.56 -22.08 -4.64
C THR A 75 -3.89 -21.02 -5.50
N THR A 76 -4.17 -19.74 -5.25
CA THR A 76 -3.57 -18.62 -5.99
C THR A 76 -2.04 -18.54 -5.82
N ILE A 77 -1.52 -18.89 -4.64
CA ILE A 77 -0.07 -18.88 -4.37
C ILE A 77 0.62 -20.10 -5.00
N SER A 78 -0.09 -21.23 -5.16
CA SER A 78 0.48 -22.47 -5.68
C SER A 78 0.96 -22.41 -7.13
N SER A 79 0.47 -21.45 -7.92
CA SER A 79 0.92 -21.24 -9.30
C SER A 79 2.19 -20.38 -9.41
N LYS A 80 2.74 -19.92 -8.27
CA LYS A 80 3.88 -18.98 -8.19
C LYS A 80 5.09 -19.60 -7.47
N ILE A 81 6.22 -18.90 -7.50
CA ILE A 81 7.51 -19.29 -6.87
C ILE A 81 7.39 -19.56 -5.35
N LEU A 82 6.31 -19.09 -4.72
CA LEU A 82 6.03 -19.20 -3.29
C LEU A 82 5.48 -20.57 -2.85
N THR A 83 5.45 -21.58 -3.72
CA THR A 83 4.89 -22.92 -3.47
C THR A 83 5.45 -23.59 -2.23
N GLN A 84 6.75 -23.45 -1.96
CA GLN A 84 7.42 -24.09 -0.81
C GLN A 84 6.92 -23.57 0.54
N HIS A 85 6.42 -22.33 0.61
CA HIS A 85 5.97 -21.68 1.84
C HIS A 85 4.53 -21.16 1.74
N LYS A 86 3.72 -21.79 0.86
CA LYS A 86 2.36 -21.36 0.55
C LYS A 86 1.46 -21.23 1.79
N GLU A 87 1.64 -22.10 2.78
CA GLU A 87 0.81 -22.08 3.99
C GLU A 87 1.08 -20.86 4.87
N MET A 88 2.35 -20.48 5.03
CA MET A 88 2.74 -19.29 5.78
C MET A 88 2.20 -18.03 5.10
N PHE A 89 2.44 -17.88 3.79
CA PHE A 89 1.98 -16.72 3.04
C PHE A 89 0.45 -16.64 2.94
N ALA A 90 -0.24 -17.79 2.85
CA ALA A 90 -1.69 -17.83 2.90
C ALA A 90 -2.23 -17.34 4.25
N LYS A 91 -1.63 -17.78 5.37
CA LYS A 91 -2.00 -17.28 6.71
C LYS A 91 -1.79 -15.78 6.83
N ILE A 92 -0.63 -15.28 6.42
CA ILE A 92 -0.31 -13.84 6.41
C ILE A 92 -1.34 -13.03 5.59
N ALA A 93 -1.67 -13.49 4.38
CA ALA A 93 -2.61 -12.80 3.51
C ALA A 93 -4.03 -12.77 4.12
N VAL A 94 -4.52 -13.90 4.63
CA VAL A 94 -5.84 -14.00 5.26
C VAL A 94 -5.91 -13.15 6.52
N ASP A 95 -4.89 -13.19 7.37
CA ASP A 95 -4.84 -12.36 8.58
C ASP A 95 -4.79 -10.86 8.25
N ALA A 96 -4.08 -10.46 7.19
CA ALA A 96 -4.07 -9.06 6.74
C ALA A 96 -5.45 -8.61 6.22
N VAL A 97 -6.13 -9.45 5.43
CA VAL A 97 -7.46 -9.14 4.87
C VAL A 97 -8.53 -9.09 5.96
N LEU A 98 -8.53 -10.03 6.91
CA LEU A 98 -9.49 -10.04 8.02
C LEU A 98 -9.37 -8.78 8.89
N ARG A 99 -8.17 -8.21 9.03
CA ARG A 99 -7.94 -6.96 9.76
C ARG A 99 -8.54 -5.73 9.08
N LEU A 100 -8.74 -5.75 7.76
CA LEU A 100 -9.34 -4.64 7.01
C LEU A 100 -10.84 -4.47 7.26
N LYS A 101 -11.50 -5.41 7.97
CA LYS A 101 -12.93 -5.34 8.35
C LYS A 101 -13.87 -4.90 7.22
N GLY A 102 -13.64 -5.43 6.01
CA GLY A 102 -14.49 -5.16 4.84
C GLY A 102 -14.05 -3.98 3.96
N SER A 103 -12.98 -3.28 4.30
CA SER A 103 -12.35 -2.36 3.35
C SER A 103 -11.71 -3.14 2.20
N THR A 104 -12.14 -2.89 0.97
CA THR A 104 -11.57 -3.49 -0.25
C THR A 104 -10.33 -2.77 -0.76
N ASN A 105 -9.92 -1.66 -0.11
CA ASN A 105 -8.74 -0.93 -0.53
C ASN A 105 -7.45 -1.65 -0.14
N LEU A 106 -6.72 -2.08 -1.17
CA LEU A 106 -5.41 -2.75 -1.04
C LEU A 106 -4.30 -1.81 -0.58
N ASP A 107 -4.46 -0.48 -0.75
CA ASP A 107 -3.47 0.51 -0.31
C ASP A 107 -3.27 0.52 1.21
N ASN A 108 -4.23 -0.02 1.97
CA ASN A 108 -4.13 -0.14 3.42
C ASN A 108 -3.17 -1.26 3.85
N ILE A 109 -2.80 -2.19 2.95
CA ILE A 109 -1.83 -3.24 3.20
C ILE A 109 -0.50 -2.82 2.57
N GLN A 110 0.42 -2.34 3.40
CA GLN A 110 1.75 -1.99 2.92
C GLN A 110 2.65 -3.23 2.80
N ILE A 111 3.14 -3.48 1.58
CA ILE A 111 4.12 -4.54 1.32
C ILE A 111 5.53 -3.96 1.35
N VAL A 112 6.25 -4.18 2.45
CA VAL A 112 7.66 -3.76 2.60
C VAL A 112 8.58 -4.92 2.23
N LYS A 113 9.41 -4.73 1.20
CA LYS A 113 10.39 -5.72 0.75
C LYS A 113 11.78 -5.32 1.24
N LYS A 114 12.35 -6.09 2.18
CA LYS A 114 13.75 -5.93 2.60
C LYS A 114 14.58 -7.10 2.09
N LYS A 115 15.77 -6.80 1.58
CA LYS A 115 16.74 -7.83 1.19
C LYS A 115 17.44 -8.37 2.45
N GLY A 116 17.63 -9.69 2.51
CA GLY A 116 18.25 -10.38 3.63
C GLY A 116 17.30 -11.41 4.26
N GLY A 117 17.86 -12.47 4.85
CA GLY A 117 17.09 -13.57 5.44
C GLY A 117 16.54 -14.58 4.44
N GLN A 118 15.71 -15.50 4.94
CA GLN A 118 14.97 -16.47 4.14
C GLN A 118 13.53 -15.99 3.91
N LEU A 119 12.85 -16.55 2.90
CA LEU A 119 11.42 -16.26 2.67
C LEU A 119 10.56 -16.58 3.90
N LYS A 120 10.98 -17.55 4.72
CA LYS A 120 10.32 -17.95 5.97
C LYS A 120 10.36 -16.87 7.06
N ASP A 121 11.26 -15.89 6.95
CA ASP A 121 11.36 -14.80 7.91
C ASP A 121 10.36 -13.69 7.61
N SER A 122 9.51 -13.85 6.59
CA SER A 122 8.41 -12.92 6.30
C SER A 122 7.33 -13.03 7.36
N TYR A 123 6.87 -11.90 7.89
CA TYR A 123 5.82 -11.85 8.91
C TYR A 123 4.86 -10.69 8.65
N LEU A 124 3.69 -10.78 9.29
CA LEU A 124 2.70 -9.70 9.37
C LEU A 124 2.79 -9.05 10.74
N GLU A 125 3.14 -7.77 10.79
CA GLU A 125 3.13 -7.02 12.05
C GLU A 125 1.71 -6.62 12.44
N SER A 126 1.44 -6.61 13.73
CA SER A 126 0.22 -6.11 14.39
C SER A 126 0.19 -4.58 14.48
N GLY A 127 0.53 -3.91 13.38
CA GLY A 127 0.61 -2.45 13.31
C GLY A 127 1.04 -1.97 11.93
N PHE A 128 1.77 -0.86 11.90
CA PHE A 128 2.26 -0.26 10.66
C PHE A 128 3.78 -0.14 10.71
N ILE A 129 4.46 -0.60 9.66
CA ILE A 129 5.93 -0.55 9.56
C ILE A 129 6.32 0.59 8.62
N LEU A 130 7.06 1.55 9.14
CA LEU A 130 7.72 2.58 8.34
C LEU A 130 9.19 2.21 8.17
N ASP A 131 9.66 1.98 6.94
CA ASP A 131 11.10 1.81 6.63
C ASP A 131 11.82 3.17 6.63
N LYS A 132 11.83 3.80 7.80
CA LYS A 132 12.51 5.07 8.09
C LYS A 132 13.30 4.93 9.39
N LYS A 133 14.44 5.62 9.43
CA LYS A 133 15.25 5.72 10.63
C LYS A 133 14.80 6.96 11.41
N PHE A 134 14.82 6.84 12.73
CA PHE A 134 14.65 7.98 13.63
C PHE A 134 15.79 9.00 13.43
N GLY A 135 15.52 10.24 13.82
CA GLY A 135 16.52 11.30 13.92
C GLY A 135 17.71 10.94 14.81
N VAL A 136 18.82 11.67 14.62
CA VAL A 136 20.08 11.39 15.31
C VAL A 136 19.96 11.71 16.80
N GLY A 137 20.33 10.77 17.67
CA GLY A 137 20.31 10.97 19.12
C GLY A 137 18.94 10.83 19.79
N GLN A 138 17.90 10.48 19.03
CA GLN A 138 16.54 10.33 19.57
C GLN A 138 16.28 8.92 20.13
N SER A 139 15.27 8.81 21.00
CA SER A 139 14.89 7.54 21.63
C SER A 139 14.34 6.54 20.60
N LYS A 140 14.93 5.34 20.55
CA LYS A 140 14.54 4.28 19.60
C LYS A 140 13.23 3.57 19.97
N SER A 141 12.74 3.75 21.19
CA SER A 141 11.53 3.11 21.69
C SER A 141 10.72 4.11 22.50
N ILE A 142 9.45 4.24 22.16
CA ILE A 142 8.52 5.19 22.75
C ILE A 142 7.29 4.41 23.18
N ARG A 143 6.95 4.50 24.48
CA ARG A 143 5.72 3.91 25.03
C ARG A 143 4.63 4.98 25.02
N ASN A 144 3.39 4.58 24.73
CA ASN A 144 2.22 5.49 24.65
C ASN A 144 2.46 6.69 23.73
N ALA A 145 2.85 6.40 22.48
CA ALA A 145 3.16 7.42 21.50
C ALA A 145 1.93 8.24 21.11
N ARG A 146 2.00 9.54 21.34
CA ARG A 146 1.12 10.54 20.70
C ARG A 146 1.79 10.97 19.41
N ILE A 147 1.14 10.72 18.28
CA ILE A 147 1.71 10.87 16.94
C ILE A 147 1.03 12.04 16.24
N LEU A 148 1.81 13.01 15.75
CA LEU A 148 1.35 14.03 14.83
C LEU A 148 1.85 13.71 13.43
N LEU A 149 0.91 13.51 12.51
CA LEU A 149 1.20 13.38 11.09
C LEU A 149 1.04 14.74 10.41
N ALA A 150 2.11 15.25 9.81
CA ALA A 150 2.12 16.54 9.13
C ALA A 150 2.67 16.44 7.70
N ASN A 151 2.31 17.44 6.89
CA ASN A 151 2.85 17.63 5.55
C ASN A 151 3.25 19.10 5.38
N THR A 152 4.08 19.60 6.30
CA THR A 152 4.45 21.02 6.39
C THR A 152 5.94 21.20 6.12
N PRO A 153 6.34 22.17 5.28
CA PRO A 153 7.75 22.51 5.08
C PRO A 153 8.39 23.14 6.31
N MET A 154 9.55 22.60 6.69
CA MET A 154 10.38 23.10 7.80
C MET A 154 11.54 24.00 7.33
N ASP A 155 11.85 23.99 6.03
CA ASP A 155 13.04 24.62 5.43
C ASP A 155 12.89 26.14 5.32
N THR A 156 11.93 26.57 4.50
CA THR A 156 11.69 27.96 4.19
C THR A 156 10.22 28.11 3.86
N ASP A 157 9.54 29.06 4.51
CA ASP A 157 8.35 29.64 3.90
C ASP A 157 8.84 30.44 2.70
N LYS A 158 9.16 29.75 1.60
CA LYS A 158 9.17 30.40 0.29
C LYS A 158 7.75 30.91 0.14
N ILE A 159 7.57 32.16 0.52
CA ILE A 159 6.38 32.92 0.18
C ILE A 159 6.22 32.65 -1.31
N LYS A 160 5.04 32.17 -1.73
CA LYS A 160 4.74 31.80 -3.12
C LYS A 160 4.75 33.01 -4.07
N ILE A 161 5.58 34.01 -3.79
CA ILE A 161 5.92 35.12 -4.64
C ILE A 161 7.09 34.62 -5.49
N TYR A 162 6.74 34.05 -6.64
CA TYR A 162 7.70 33.77 -7.71
C TYR A 162 8.55 35.04 -7.95
N GLY A 163 9.87 34.95 -7.72
CA GLY A 163 10.80 36.02 -8.10
C GLY A 163 11.35 36.92 -7.00
N ALA A 164 11.15 36.63 -5.70
CA ALA A 164 11.81 37.37 -4.63
C ALA A 164 13.33 37.10 -4.61
N ARG A 165 14.09 37.88 -5.39
CA ARG A 165 15.55 37.97 -5.26
C ARG A 165 15.87 38.95 -4.14
N VAL A 166 16.36 38.42 -3.02
CA VAL A 166 16.83 39.24 -1.91
C VAL A 166 18.14 39.90 -2.34
N ARG A 167 18.10 41.20 -2.64
CA ARG A 167 19.31 42.02 -2.82
C ARG A 167 19.68 42.61 -1.45
N VAL A 168 20.91 42.38 -1.04
CA VAL A 168 21.46 42.79 0.25
C VAL A 168 22.59 43.78 -0.01
N ASP A 169 22.53 44.94 0.65
CA ASP A 169 23.50 46.02 0.47
C ASP A 169 24.74 45.87 1.37
N SER A 170 24.69 45.00 2.39
CA SER A 170 25.78 44.78 3.35
C SER A 170 25.75 43.37 3.93
N MET A 171 26.89 42.87 4.42
CA MET A 171 26.99 41.56 5.08
C MET A 171 26.15 41.48 6.36
N ASP A 172 25.96 42.58 7.08
CA ASP A 172 25.14 42.60 8.30
C ASP A 172 23.67 42.27 8.02
N LYS A 173 23.12 42.77 6.90
CA LYS A 173 21.75 42.44 6.48
C LYS A 173 21.60 40.95 6.14
N VAL A 174 22.65 40.30 5.63
CA VAL A 174 22.65 38.84 5.39
C VAL A 174 22.53 38.07 6.71
N ALA A 175 23.31 38.46 7.72
CA ALA A 175 23.26 37.84 9.04
C ALA A 175 21.89 38.04 9.73
N GLU A 176 21.25 39.19 9.54
CA GLU A 176 19.89 39.43 10.03
C GLU A 176 18.84 38.54 9.35
N ILE A 177 18.94 38.35 8.03
CA ILE A 177 18.04 37.47 7.28
C ILE A 177 18.18 36.01 7.76
N GLU A 178 19.41 35.53 7.94
CA GLU A 178 19.66 34.18 8.47
C GLU A 178 19.09 33.99 9.88
N LYS A 179 19.23 34.98 10.76
CA LYS A 179 18.64 34.95 12.10
C LYS A 179 17.12 34.95 12.04
N ALA A 180 16.52 35.77 11.18
CA ALA A 180 15.08 35.83 11.01
C ALA A 180 14.51 34.50 10.49
N GLU A 181 15.23 33.83 9.60
CA GLU A 181 14.85 32.50 9.08
C GLU A 181 14.89 31.43 10.18
N LYS A 182 15.98 31.38 10.96
CA LYS A 182 16.09 30.49 12.12
C LYS A 182 15.00 30.75 13.16
N ALA A 183 14.66 32.01 13.43
CA ALA A 183 13.58 32.37 14.34
C ALA A 183 12.20 31.89 13.84
N LYS A 184 11.93 31.96 12.54
CA LYS A 184 10.70 31.41 11.93
C LYS A 184 10.63 29.89 12.06
N MET A 185 11.74 29.19 11.83
CA MET A 185 11.81 27.74 12.04
C MET A 185 11.51 27.38 13.50
N LYS A 186 12.13 28.08 14.45
CA LYS A 186 11.89 27.88 15.88
C LYS A 186 10.42 28.11 16.25
N ALA A 187 9.81 29.20 15.77
CA ALA A 187 8.40 29.48 16.02
C ALA A 187 7.44 28.39 15.47
N LYS A 188 7.82 27.71 14.38
CA LYS A 188 7.06 26.55 13.86
C LYS A 188 7.21 25.34 14.79
N VAL A 189 8.42 25.05 15.24
CA VAL A 189 8.67 23.96 16.21
C VAL A 189 7.91 24.23 17.51
N ASP A 190 7.94 25.46 18.03
CA ASP A 190 7.21 25.83 19.25
C ASP A 190 5.69 25.62 19.11
N LYS A 191 5.13 25.85 17.91
CA LYS A 191 3.71 25.54 17.64
C LYS A 191 3.44 24.03 17.66
N ILE A 192 4.36 23.22 17.14
CA ILE A 192 4.25 21.75 17.18
C ILE A 192 4.32 21.27 18.63
N LEU A 193 5.26 21.80 19.43
CA LEU A 193 5.44 21.43 20.84
C LEU A 193 4.20 21.72 21.69
N LYS A 194 3.42 22.76 21.37
CA LYS A 194 2.15 23.07 22.07
C LYS A 194 1.10 21.95 21.99
N HIS A 195 1.20 21.05 21.01
CA HIS A 195 0.26 19.96 20.86
C HIS A 195 0.58 18.75 21.77
N ASP A 196 1.64 18.82 22.59
CA ASP A 196 2.01 17.78 23.57
C ASP A 196 2.15 16.39 22.92
N ILE A 197 3.10 16.28 21.98
CA ILE A 197 3.31 15.13 21.08
C ILE A 197 4.64 14.46 21.43
N ASN A 198 4.71 13.13 21.29
CA ASN A 198 5.96 12.38 21.50
C ASN A 198 6.63 11.94 20.18
N VAL A 199 5.84 11.78 19.11
CA VAL A 199 6.31 11.38 17.78
C VAL A 199 5.79 12.33 16.70
N PHE A 200 6.69 12.93 15.94
CA PHE A 200 6.36 13.81 14.83
C PHE A 200 6.72 13.15 13.50
N ILE A 201 5.73 12.78 12.70
CA ILE A 201 5.95 12.19 11.38
C ILE A 201 5.63 13.24 10.33
N ASN A 202 6.64 13.70 9.61
CA ASN A 202 6.47 14.62 8.49
C ASN A 202 6.68 13.91 7.16
N ARG A 203 5.85 14.24 6.18
CA ARG A 203 6.08 13.82 4.79
C ARG A 203 7.31 14.53 4.19
N GLN A 204 7.58 15.75 4.62
CA GLN A 204 8.70 16.55 4.12
C GLN A 204 9.95 16.38 4.99
N LEU A 205 11.12 16.67 4.41
CA LEU A 205 12.39 16.57 5.10
C LEU A 205 12.44 17.52 6.32
N ILE A 206 12.97 17.03 7.42
CA ILE A 206 13.27 17.83 8.61
C ILE A 206 14.77 18.12 8.57
N TYR A 207 15.14 19.38 8.70
CA TYR A 207 16.53 19.83 8.68
C TYR A 207 17.16 19.71 10.07
N ASN A 208 18.49 19.66 10.13
CA ASN A 208 19.25 19.47 11.36
C ASN A 208 18.86 20.45 12.48
N TYR A 209 18.55 21.71 12.16
CA TYR A 209 18.21 22.72 13.17
C TYR A 209 16.85 22.45 13.83
N PRO A 210 15.73 22.29 13.09
CA PRO A 210 14.47 21.81 13.68
C PRO A 210 14.56 20.43 14.33
N GLU A 211 15.34 19.50 13.77
CA GLU A 211 15.53 18.16 14.34
C GLU A 211 16.17 18.23 15.73
N HIS A 212 17.20 19.07 15.90
CA HIS A 212 17.84 19.28 17.20
C HIS A 212 16.86 19.86 18.22
N LEU A 213 16.05 20.85 17.83
CA LEU A 213 15.06 21.47 18.72
C LEU A 213 13.97 20.47 19.15
N LEU A 214 13.56 19.57 18.25
CA LEU A 214 12.61 18.49 18.58
C LEU A 214 13.25 17.47 19.52
N GLY A 215 14.52 17.10 19.27
CA GLY A 215 15.30 16.21 20.12
C GLY A 215 15.48 16.74 21.54
N ASP A 216 15.83 18.02 21.70
CA ASP A 216 15.98 18.70 23.00
C ASP A 216 14.67 18.69 23.81
N ALA A 217 13.53 18.79 23.12
CA ALA A 217 12.21 18.74 23.73
C ALA A 217 11.70 17.30 23.99
N GLY A 218 12.49 16.27 23.64
CA GLY A 218 12.12 14.87 23.81
C GLY A 218 11.12 14.35 22.77
N VAL A 219 10.91 15.07 21.66
CA VAL A 219 10.05 14.64 20.55
C VAL A 219 10.89 13.90 19.52
N THR A 220 10.46 12.69 19.17
CA THR A 220 11.13 11.89 18.14
C THR A 220 10.53 12.19 16.77
N SER A 221 11.38 12.34 15.76
CA SER A 221 11.03 12.73 14.39
C SER A 221 11.58 11.78 13.34
#